data_AF-A0A7V4JH29-F1
#
_entry.id   AF-A0A7V4JH29-F1
#
_cell.length_a   1.000
_cell.length_b   1.000
_cell.length_c   1.000
_cell.angle_alpha   90.00
_cell.angle_beta   90.00
_cell.angle_gamma   90.00
#
_symmetry.space_group_name_H-M   'P 1'
#
loop_
_entity.id
_entity.type
_entity.pdbx_description
1 polymer ?
#
loop_
_entity_poly.entity_id
_entity_poly.type
_entity_poly.pdbx_seq_one_letter_code
_entity_poly.pdbx_strand_id
1 'polypeptide(L)'
;MAPLHPRHRETQELISRLQARRARRRRLRLWLTIAVAALVVILAIVAAAVLAGSTSDQPTTTPVAPSSSTTDRDSPSSTTSATSTAPPSSHVNTTEGRPSTTHTANPSTTASSAPLKVVVIDPGHQARPNLDPEPIGPGSRRTKAKVSSGTSGVVTGIPESELNLAIGLKLRDALEAEGVRVIMTRTTQEVDLPNSERARIANEAKADLFIRIHADGSTDPAVRGIHTLYPASIPGWTDDIAAASKEAAVIVQRELIKATGARDRGLN
;
A
#
# COMPACT_ATOMS: atom_id res chain seq x y z
N MET A 1 3.88 0.61 34.27
CA MET A 1 4.29 0.27 32.90
C MET A 1 5.01 1.46 32.29
N ALA A 2 6.19 1.28 31.70
CA ALA A 2 6.90 2.36 31.01
C ALA A 2 6.13 2.75 29.73
N PRO A 3 6.09 4.04 29.35
CA PRO A 3 5.43 4.47 28.13
C PRO A 3 6.14 3.89 26.90
N LEU A 4 5.36 3.34 25.95
CA LEU A 4 5.89 2.89 24.66
C LEU A 4 6.62 4.04 23.94
N HIS A 5 7.77 3.73 23.35
CA HIS A 5 8.56 4.63 22.51
C HIS A 5 7.69 5.23 21.40
N PRO A 6 7.79 6.54 21.07
CA PRO A 6 6.95 7.20 20.06
C PRO A 6 6.78 6.44 18.73
N ARG A 7 7.87 5.92 18.15
CA ARG A 7 7.86 5.11 16.92
C ARG A 7 6.96 3.86 17.00
N HIS A 8 6.86 3.24 18.18
CA HIS A 8 5.97 2.10 18.39
C HIS A 8 4.50 2.53 18.44
N ARG A 9 4.19 3.72 18.99
CA ARG A 9 2.80 4.22 19.06
C ARG A 9 2.23 4.48 17.67
N GLU A 10 2.99 5.15 16.79
CA GLU A 10 2.58 5.42 15.41
C GLU A 10 2.34 4.12 14.64
N THR A 11 3.21 3.12 14.85
CA THR A 11 3.08 1.78 14.27
C THR A 11 1.76 1.14 14.71
N GLN A 12 1.47 1.12 16.01
CA GLN A 12 0.23 0.56 16.55
C GLN A 12 -1.01 1.31 16.05
N GLU A 13 -0.93 2.63 15.92
CA GLU A 13 -2.03 3.44 15.41
C GLU A 13 -2.34 3.12 13.95
N LEU A 14 -1.33 3.03 13.08
CA LEU A 14 -1.51 2.62 11.68
C LEU A 14 -2.18 1.24 11.60
N ILE A 15 -1.66 0.26 12.35
CA ILE A 15 -2.21 -1.10 12.39
C ILE A 15 -3.68 -1.09 12.83
N SER A 16 -3.98 -0.34 13.90
CA SER A 16 -5.34 -0.22 14.43
C SER A 16 -6.29 0.41 13.42
N ARG A 17 -5.85 1.46 12.71
CA ARG A 17 -6.62 2.10 11.63
C ARG A 17 -6.93 1.11 10.50
N LEU A 18 -5.95 0.31 10.08
CA LEU A 18 -6.14 -0.71 9.03
C LEU A 18 -7.11 -1.82 9.47
N GLN A 19 -6.97 -2.30 10.71
CA GLN A 19 -7.88 -3.31 11.28
C GLN A 19 -9.31 -2.78 11.39
N ALA A 20 -9.49 -1.53 11.85
CA ALA A 20 -10.80 -0.88 11.93
C ALA A 20 -11.44 -0.71 10.54
N ARG A 21 -10.68 -0.30 9.52
CA ARG A 21 -11.15 -0.23 8.12
C ARG A 21 -11.62 -1.60 7.63
N ARG A 22 -10.85 -2.66 7.88
CA ARG A 22 -11.20 -4.05 7.52
C ARG A 22 -12.50 -4.50 8.22
N ALA A 23 -12.64 -4.22 9.51
CA ALA A 23 -13.83 -4.59 10.29
C ALA A 23 -15.09 -3.86 9.81
N ARG A 24 -15.01 -2.54 9.57
CA ARG A 24 -16.13 -1.74 9.04
C ARG A 24 -16.62 -2.27 7.70
N ARG A 25 -15.72 -2.58 6.77
CA ARG A 25 -16.09 -3.12 5.45
C ARG A 25 -16.70 -4.52 5.52
N ARG A 26 -16.22 -5.39 6.42
CA ARG A 26 -16.84 -6.71 6.67
C ARG A 26 -18.28 -6.57 7.16
N ARG A 27 -18.53 -5.66 8.10
CA ARG A 27 -19.88 -5.36 8.57
C ARG A 27 -20.76 -4.82 7.45
N LEU A 28 -20.25 -3.86 6.65
CA LEU A 28 -21.01 -3.30 5.53
C LEU A 28 -21.38 -4.36 4.49
N ARG A 29 -20.46 -5.28 4.15
CA ARG A 29 -20.76 -6.40 3.25
C ARG A 29 -21.82 -7.32 3.80
N LEU A 30 -21.76 -7.67 5.09
CA LEU A 30 -22.78 -8.49 5.73
C LEU A 30 -24.17 -7.81 5.66
N TRP A 31 -24.25 -6.52 5.97
CA TRP A 31 -25.50 -5.77 5.84
C TRP A 31 -26.01 -5.69 4.41
N LEU A 32 -25.12 -5.48 3.44
CA LEU A 32 -25.49 -5.49 2.02
C LEU A 32 -26.02 -6.86 1.59
N THR A 33 -25.39 -7.96 2.01
CA THR A 33 -25.88 -9.31 1.72
C THR A 33 -27.25 -9.58 2.35
N ILE A 34 -27.49 -9.11 3.57
CA ILE A 34 -28.80 -9.21 4.23
C ILE A 34 -29.85 -8.39 3.49
N ALA A 35 -29.53 -7.15 3.10
CA ALA A 35 -30.44 -6.26 2.37
C ALA A 35 -30.81 -6.83 0.98
N VAL A 36 -29.85 -7.37 0.24
CA VAL A 36 -30.10 -8.03 -1.05
C VAL A 36 -30.96 -9.28 -0.87
N ALA A 37 -30.66 -10.12 0.13
CA ALA A 37 -31.49 -11.29 0.43
C ALA A 37 -32.93 -10.90 0.80
N ALA A 38 -33.11 -9.87 1.63
CA ALA A 38 -34.43 -9.34 1.97
C ALA A 38 -35.18 -8.80 0.74
N LEU A 39 -34.49 -8.07 -0.15
CA LEU A 39 -35.08 -7.57 -1.38
C LEU A 39 -35.54 -8.70 -2.31
N VAL A 40 -34.74 -9.76 -2.44
CA VAL A 40 -35.11 -10.95 -3.24
C VAL A 40 -36.35 -11.64 -2.66
N VAL A 41 -36.44 -11.76 -1.33
CA VAL A 41 -37.62 -12.31 -0.65
C VAL A 41 -38.86 -11.44 -0.90
N ILE A 42 -38.73 -10.11 -0.78
CA ILE A 42 -39.83 -9.17 -1.06
C ILE A 42 -40.30 -9.31 -2.51
N LEU A 43 -39.37 -9.33 -3.46
CA LEU A 43 -39.68 -9.52 -4.89
C LEU A 43 -40.39 -10.84 -5.16
N ALA A 44 -39.98 -11.94 -4.50
CA ALA A 44 -40.63 -13.24 -4.63
C ALA A 44 -42.06 -13.23 -4.07
N ILE A 45 -42.29 -12.56 -2.93
CA ILE A 45 -43.62 -12.39 -2.34
C ILE A 45 -44.53 -11.58 -3.26
N VAL A 46 -44.03 -10.47 -3.82
CA VAL A 46 -44.78 -9.63 -4.77
C VAL A 46 -45.12 -10.40 -6.04
N ALA A 47 -44.17 -11.15 -6.61
CA ALA A 47 -44.41 -11.98 -7.78
C ALA A 47 -45.49 -13.04 -7.52
N ALA A 48 -45.44 -13.72 -6.36
CA ALA A 48 -46.45 -14.70 -5.96
C ALA A 48 -47.85 -14.05 -5.81
N ALA A 49 -47.93 -12.83 -5.28
CA ALA A 49 -49.20 -12.10 -5.16
C ALA A 49 -49.78 -11.70 -6.53
N VAL A 50 -48.94 -11.29 -7.49
CA VAL A 50 -49.38 -10.97 -8.87
C VAL A 50 -49.88 -12.21 -9.61
N LEU A 51 -49.19 -13.34 -9.46
CA LEU A 51 -49.60 -14.64 -10.02
C LEU A 51 -50.91 -15.16 -9.41
N ALA A 52 -51.17 -14.87 -8.14
CA ALA A 52 -52.43 -15.22 -7.47
C ALA A 52 -53.59 -14.26 -7.82
N GLY A 53 -53.30 -13.06 -8.33
CA GLY A 53 -54.29 -12.00 -8.59
C GLY A 53 -54.83 -11.92 -10.02
N SER A 54 -54.46 -12.83 -10.93
CA SER A 54 -54.89 -12.79 -12.33
C SER A 54 -55.83 -13.94 -12.69
N THR A 55 -57.13 -13.74 -12.40
CA THR A 55 -58.25 -14.47 -13.01
C THR A 55 -59.26 -13.46 -13.59
N SER A 56 -59.57 -13.62 -14.89
CA SER A 56 -60.51 -12.87 -15.76
C SER A 56 -60.20 -11.38 -15.97
N ASP A 57 -60.14 -10.81 -17.19
CA ASP A 57 -61.02 -11.06 -18.33
C ASP A 57 -60.38 -10.69 -19.70
N GLN A 58 -61.02 -11.19 -20.77
CA GLN A 58 -60.66 -11.14 -22.20
C GLN A 58 -60.74 -9.73 -22.87
N PRO A 59 -60.21 -9.58 -24.10
CA PRO A 59 -59.86 -8.30 -24.73
C PRO A 59 -60.92 -7.76 -25.70
N THR A 60 -60.98 -6.44 -25.85
CA THR A 60 -61.71 -5.80 -26.95
C THR A 60 -60.81 -4.79 -27.67
N THR A 61 -60.79 -4.94 -28.99
CA THR A 61 -60.04 -4.22 -30.00
C THR A 61 -60.52 -2.78 -30.23
N THR A 62 -59.63 -1.82 -30.51
CA THR A 62 -59.62 -1.02 -31.77
C THR A 62 -58.42 -0.05 -31.83
N PRO A 63 -57.94 0.33 -33.05
CA PRO A 63 -56.69 1.06 -33.25
C PRO A 63 -56.90 2.56 -33.58
N VAL A 64 -55.98 3.42 -33.14
CA VAL A 64 -55.79 4.78 -33.71
C VAL A 64 -54.30 5.12 -33.75
N ALA A 65 -53.84 5.55 -34.92
CA ALA A 65 -52.48 5.95 -35.26
C ALA A 65 -52.31 7.50 -35.16
N PRO A 66 -51.16 8.11 -35.49
CA PRO A 66 -50.46 9.05 -34.61
C PRO A 66 -50.61 10.53 -35.01
N SER A 67 -50.30 11.42 -34.06
CA SER A 67 -50.11 12.85 -34.33
C SER A 67 -48.81 13.35 -33.71
N SER A 68 -47.90 13.76 -34.59
CA SER A 68 -46.72 14.56 -34.36
C SER A 68 -47.04 16.01 -34.02
N SER A 69 -46.27 16.64 -33.13
CA SER A 69 -45.89 18.05 -33.30
C SER A 69 -44.70 18.43 -32.40
N THR A 70 -43.68 18.93 -33.08
CA THR A 70 -42.49 19.67 -32.67
C THR A 70 -42.79 20.94 -31.87
N THR A 71 -41.88 21.37 -31.00
CA THR A 71 -41.38 22.77 -30.99
C THR A 71 -40.02 22.89 -30.29
N ASP A 72 -39.12 23.56 -31.00
CA ASP A 72 -37.79 24.07 -30.63
C ASP A 72 -37.81 25.16 -29.55
N ARG A 73 -36.58 25.52 -29.13
CA ARG A 73 -36.06 26.75 -28.47
C ARG A 73 -35.50 26.48 -27.07
N ASP A 74 -34.37 27.01 -26.63
CA ASP A 74 -33.37 27.92 -27.21
C ASP A 74 -32.10 27.77 -26.34
N SER A 75 -30.92 27.94 -26.95
CA SER A 75 -29.68 28.27 -26.21
C SER A 75 -29.66 29.78 -25.89
N PRO A 76 -28.81 30.26 -24.95
CA PRO A 76 -27.46 30.64 -25.39
C PRO A 76 -26.32 30.36 -24.39
N SER A 77 -25.14 30.20 -24.99
CA SER A 77 -23.79 30.30 -24.42
C SER A 77 -23.51 31.63 -23.71
N SER A 78 -22.54 31.63 -22.79
CA SER A 78 -21.24 32.37 -22.86
C SER A 78 -20.59 32.45 -21.46
N THR A 79 -19.33 31.98 -21.29
CA THR A 79 -18.05 32.76 -21.27
C THR A 79 -17.91 33.59 -19.98
N THR A 80 -16.87 33.52 -19.12
CA THR A 80 -15.45 33.96 -19.22
C THR A 80 -14.77 33.63 -17.87
N SER A 81 -13.56 33.05 -17.81
CA SER A 81 -12.20 33.65 -17.79
C SER A 81 -11.71 34.26 -16.46
N ALA A 82 -10.53 33.76 -16.03
CA ALA A 82 -9.36 34.49 -15.47
C ALA A 82 -9.48 35.09 -14.04
N THR A 83 -8.45 35.34 -13.21
CA THR A 83 -7.00 35.03 -13.09
C THR A 83 -6.55 35.71 -11.78
N SER A 84 -5.45 35.23 -11.15
CA SER A 84 -4.53 36.01 -10.27
C SER A 84 -4.99 36.28 -8.82
N THR A 85 -4.16 36.41 -7.77
CA THR A 85 -2.72 36.74 -7.62
C THR A 85 -2.27 36.36 -6.18
N ALA A 86 -0.99 36.02 -5.97
CA ALA A 86 -0.25 36.20 -4.70
C ALA A 86 0.29 37.67 -4.60
N PRO A 87 1.26 38.12 -3.77
CA PRO A 87 1.93 37.64 -2.52
C PRO A 87 1.92 38.81 -1.46
N PRO A 88 2.94 39.16 -0.61
CA PRO A 88 4.12 38.48 -0.03
C PRO A 88 4.37 38.67 1.50
N SER A 89 5.51 38.09 1.92
CA SER A 89 6.34 38.00 3.14
C SER A 89 6.58 39.20 4.10
N SER A 90 7.02 38.88 5.34
CA SER A 90 8.14 39.51 6.11
C SER A 90 8.39 38.77 7.45
N HIS A 91 9.55 38.14 7.67
CA HIS A 91 10.75 38.58 8.43
C HIS A 91 10.59 38.76 9.97
N VAL A 92 11.43 38.07 10.77
CA VAL A 92 12.48 38.63 11.65
C VAL A 92 13.10 37.54 12.58
N ASN A 93 14.42 37.65 12.76
CA ASN A 93 15.34 36.88 13.62
C ASN A 93 15.03 36.95 15.12
N THR A 94 15.47 35.94 15.89
CA THR A 94 16.19 36.19 17.15
C THR A 94 17.15 35.04 17.48
N THR A 95 18.39 35.42 17.78
CA THR A 95 19.53 34.63 18.24
C THR A 95 19.59 34.62 19.77
N GLU A 96 20.54 33.86 20.35
CA GLU A 96 20.85 33.65 21.78
C GLU A 96 20.06 32.51 22.45
N GLY A 97 20.64 31.55 23.16
CA GLY A 97 21.99 31.38 23.69
C GLY A 97 21.84 30.63 25.02
N ARG A 98 22.31 29.39 25.13
CA ARG A 98 22.47 28.72 26.43
C ARG A 98 23.52 27.59 26.38
N PRO A 99 24.44 27.52 27.36
CA PRO A 99 25.61 26.66 27.29
C PRO A 99 25.33 25.20 27.63
N SER A 100 26.04 24.33 26.91
CA SER A 100 26.17 22.90 27.16
C SER A 100 26.91 22.63 28.48
N THR A 101 26.30 21.84 29.34
CA THR A 101 26.96 21.23 30.51
C THR A 101 27.49 19.86 30.10
N THR A 102 28.82 19.74 30.06
CA THR A 102 29.54 18.49 29.83
C THR A 102 29.48 17.64 31.10
N HIS A 103 28.66 16.58 31.09
CA HIS A 103 28.72 15.54 32.10
C HIS A 103 29.72 14.46 31.67
N THR A 104 30.85 14.44 32.38
CA THR A 104 31.85 13.37 32.41
C THR A 104 31.20 12.04 32.76
N ALA A 105 31.26 11.07 31.84
CA ALA A 105 30.97 9.66 32.12
C ALA A 105 32.28 8.86 32.01
N ASN A 106 32.67 8.24 33.13
CA ASN A 106 33.77 7.28 33.19
C ASN A 106 33.32 5.90 32.66
N PRO A 107 34.24 5.04 32.20
CA PRO A 107 33.98 3.99 31.22
C PRO A 107 33.35 2.76 31.87
N SER A 108 32.36 2.18 31.22
CA SER A 108 31.78 0.89 31.61
C SER A 108 31.90 -0.08 30.45
N THR A 109 32.83 -1.02 30.62
CA THR A 109 32.77 -2.41 30.16
C THR A 109 32.66 -2.65 28.65
N THR A 110 33.81 -2.92 28.04
CA THR A 110 33.93 -3.52 26.70
C THR A 110 33.34 -4.92 26.70
N ALA A 111 32.03 -5.03 26.55
CA ALA A 111 31.43 -6.19 25.93
C ALA A 111 31.79 -6.10 24.44
N SER A 112 32.67 -6.97 23.98
CA SER A 112 32.94 -7.16 22.55
C SER A 112 31.65 -7.70 21.92
N SER A 113 30.77 -6.81 21.48
CA SER A 113 29.62 -7.21 20.67
C SER A 113 30.13 -7.47 19.26
N ALA A 114 29.80 -8.65 18.72
CA ALA A 114 29.94 -8.88 17.30
C ALA A 114 29.27 -7.73 16.52
N PRO A 115 29.81 -7.31 15.38
CA PRO A 115 29.25 -6.19 14.62
C PRO A 115 27.77 -6.45 14.34
N LEU A 116 26.93 -5.50 14.72
CA LEU A 116 25.47 -5.63 14.57
C LEU A 116 25.14 -5.84 13.09
N LYS A 117 24.38 -6.90 12.81
CA LYS A 117 23.83 -7.14 11.48
C LYS A 117 22.91 -6.00 11.08
N VAL A 118 23.05 -5.56 9.83
CA VAL A 118 22.33 -4.43 9.25
C VAL A 118 21.28 -4.95 8.29
N VAL A 119 20.01 -4.75 8.62
CA VAL A 119 18.90 -5.07 7.73
C VAL A 119 18.23 -3.79 7.26
N VAL A 120 18.11 -3.63 5.95
CA VAL A 120 17.33 -2.55 5.36
C VAL A 120 15.98 -3.10 4.95
N ILE A 121 14.91 -2.44 5.38
CA ILE A 121 13.52 -2.81 5.03
C ILE A 121 12.95 -1.70 4.15
N ASP A 122 12.46 -2.10 2.97
CA ASP A 122 11.74 -1.24 2.03
C ASP A 122 10.26 -1.63 1.96
N PRO A 123 9.38 -0.89 2.66
CA PRO A 123 7.97 -0.93 2.36
C PRO A 123 7.73 -0.36 0.96
N GLY A 124 7.41 -1.24 0.00
CA GLY A 124 7.18 -0.86 -1.39
C GLY A 124 6.12 0.22 -1.54
N HIS A 125 6.19 0.97 -2.64
CA HIS A 125 5.30 2.10 -2.98
C HIS A 125 5.34 3.25 -1.94
N GLN A 126 4.44 4.21 -2.12
CA GLN A 126 4.21 5.38 -1.24
C GLN A 126 2.78 5.93 -1.48
N ALA A 127 2.38 7.01 -0.80
CA ALA A 127 1.04 7.58 -0.93
C ALA A 127 0.71 8.02 -2.36
N ARG A 128 1.66 8.73 -2.99
CA ARG A 128 1.50 9.28 -4.35
C ARG A 128 2.50 8.64 -5.30
N PRO A 129 2.07 8.16 -6.48
CA PRO A 129 3.00 7.66 -7.47
C PRO A 129 3.90 8.79 -7.99
N ASN A 130 5.09 8.43 -8.44
CA ASN A 130 5.97 9.28 -9.19
C ASN A 130 6.26 8.58 -10.53
N LEU A 131 5.58 9.01 -11.58
CA LEU A 131 5.60 8.34 -12.88
C LEU A 131 6.71 8.83 -13.80
N ASP A 132 7.54 9.77 -13.35
CA ASP A 132 8.73 10.18 -14.09
C ASP A 132 9.60 8.94 -14.37
N PRO A 133 10.24 8.87 -15.55
CA PRO A 133 11.13 7.77 -15.87
C PRO A 133 12.44 7.85 -15.07
N GLU A 134 12.90 6.70 -14.57
CA GLU A 134 14.26 6.46 -14.08
C GLU A 134 14.85 5.21 -14.77
N PRO A 135 16.18 5.12 -14.97
CA PRO A 135 16.82 3.91 -15.48
C PRO A 135 16.48 2.68 -14.62
N ILE A 136 16.29 1.51 -15.26
CA ILE A 136 16.04 0.25 -14.52
C ILE A 136 17.24 -0.24 -13.69
N GLY A 137 18.42 0.31 -13.98
CA GLY A 137 19.69 0.08 -13.29
C GLY A 137 20.73 1.08 -13.82
N PRO A 138 21.88 1.25 -13.14
CA PRO A 138 22.85 2.24 -13.58
C PRO A 138 23.35 1.92 -15.00
N GLY A 139 23.61 2.95 -15.81
CA GLY A 139 23.98 2.80 -17.23
C GLY A 139 22.90 2.27 -18.18
N SER A 140 21.71 1.89 -17.70
CA SER A 140 20.64 1.38 -18.58
C SER A 140 19.99 2.48 -19.42
N ARG A 141 19.80 2.20 -20.71
CA ARG A 141 18.95 3.02 -21.62
C ARG A 141 17.46 2.74 -21.46
N ARG A 142 17.09 1.60 -20.87
CA ARG A 142 15.70 1.27 -20.52
C ARG A 142 15.33 1.95 -19.22
N THR A 143 14.15 2.55 -19.18
CA THR A 143 13.60 3.24 -18.02
C THR A 143 12.32 2.56 -17.53
N LYS A 144 11.93 2.91 -16.30
CA LYS A 144 10.66 2.59 -15.66
C LYS A 144 10.19 3.80 -14.84
N ALA A 145 8.94 3.81 -14.39
CA ALA A 145 8.48 4.82 -13.44
C ALA A 145 9.29 4.78 -12.13
N LYS A 146 9.60 5.96 -11.57
CA LYS A 146 10.26 6.10 -10.26
C LYS A 146 9.52 5.37 -9.15
N VAL A 147 8.20 5.50 -9.12
CA VAL A 147 7.31 4.82 -8.17
C VAL A 147 5.94 4.61 -8.81
N SER A 148 5.53 3.36 -9.05
CA SER A 148 4.16 3.06 -9.48
C SER A 148 3.16 3.18 -8.32
N SER A 149 1.87 3.27 -8.64
CA SER A 149 0.79 3.39 -7.64
C SER A 149 0.64 2.16 -6.74
N GLY A 150 1.13 0.99 -7.18
CA GLY A 150 0.82 -0.29 -6.56
C GLY A 150 -0.63 -0.71 -6.80
N THR A 151 -1.06 -1.77 -6.10
CA THR A 151 -2.43 -2.29 -6.15
C THR A 151 -3.23 -1.93 -4.89
N SER A 152 -4.47 -2.43 -4.79
CA SER A 152 -5.30 -2.34 -3.61
C SER A 152 -6.10 -3.62 -3.42
N GLY A 153 -6.28 -4.04 -2.17
CA GLY A 153 -7.08 -5.22 -1.89
C GLY A 153 -8.53 -5.04 -2.36
N VAL A 154 -9.00 -5.88 -3.28
CA VAL A 154 -10.38 -5.81 -3.82
C VAL A 154 -11.47 -5.90 -2.75
N VAL A 155 -11.15 -6.56 -1.63
CA VAL A 155 -12.05 -6.69 -0.47
C VAL A 155 -11.86 -5.60 0.56
N THR A 156 -10.61 -5.37 0.93
CA THR A 156 -10.26 -4.50 2.06
C THR A 156 -10.22 -3.03 1.66
N GLY A 157 -10.05 -2.73 0.38
CA GLY A 157 -9.73 -1.40 -0.14
C GLY A 157 -8.47 -0.80 0.49
N ILE A 158 -7.60 -1.63 1.08
CA ILE A 158 -6.34 -1.19 1.66
C ILE A 158 -5.34 -1.07 0.52
N PRO A 159 -4.72 0.11 0.31
CA PRO A 159 -3.64 0.28 -0.65
C PRO A 159 -2.45 -0.62 -0.30
N GLU A 160 -1.80 -1.15 -1.32
CA GLU A 160 -0.58 -1.94 -1.16
C GLU A 160 0.48 -1.17 -0.36
N SER A 161 0.66 0.13 -0.63
CA SER A 161 1.60 0.99 0.09
C SER A 161 1.33 1.08 1.60
N GLU A 162 0.07 1.10 2.02
CA GLU A 162 -0.33 1.08 3.44
C GLU A 162 -0.05 -0.28 4.07
N LEU A 163 -0.39 -1.37 3.37
CA LEU A 163 -0.15 -2.73 3.83
C LEU A 163 1.34 -3.01 4.00
N ASN A 164 2.15 -2.68 3.00
CA ASN A 164 3.60 -2.86 3.02
C ASN A 164 4.23 -2.08 4.18
N LEU A 165 3.77 -0.85 4.44
CA LEU A 165 4.28 -0.04 5.55
C LEU A 165 3.95 -0.70 6.90
N ALA A 166 2.72 -1.15 7.08
CA ALA A 166 2.32 -1.80 8.32
C ALA A 166 3.11 -3.11 8.57
N ILE A 167 3.37 -3.90 7.54
CA ILE A 167 4.21 -5.12 7.65
C ILE A 167 5.66 -4.73 7.94
N GLY A 168 6.22 -3.75 7.22
CA GLY A 168 7.60 -3.32 7.38
C GLY A 168 7.89 -2.75 8.78
N LEU A 169 6.97 -1.97 9.34
CA LEU A 169 7.10 -1.46 10.72
C LEU A 169 7.05 -2.59 11.75
N LYS A 170 6.19 -3.60 11.56
CA LYS A 170 6.18 -4.80 12.42
C LYS A 170 7.47 -5.60 12.32
N LEU A 171 8.00 -5.76 11.10
CA LEU A 171 9.26 -6.47 10.88
C LEU A 171 10.43 -5.71 11.51
N ARG A 172 10.46 -4.37 11.40
CA ARG A 172 11.44 -3.53 12.10
C ARG A 172 11.40 -3.79 13.59
N ASP A 173 10.24 -3.65 14.22
CA ASP A 173 10.12 -3.78 15.68
C ASP A 173 10.54 -5.18 16.15
N ALA A 174 10.19 -6.23 15.39
CA ALA A 174 10.62 -7.60 15.69
C ALA A 174 12.14 -7.79 15.56
N LEU A 175 12.76 -7.27 14.50
CA LEU A 175 14.21 -7.39 14.29
C LEU A 175 15.02 -6.53 15.28
N GLU A 176 14.57 -5.30 15.57
CA GLU A 176 15.21 -4.43 16.57
C GLU A 176 15.17 -5.08 17.96
N ALA A 177 14.08 -5.79 18.31
CA ALA A 177 13.98 -6.53 19.58
C ALA A 177 14.98 -7.70 19.68
N GLU A 178 15.39 -8.27 18.55
CA GLU A 178 16.44 -9.31 18.46
C GLU A 178 17.86 -8.71 18.35
N GLY A 179 18.01 -7.40 18.52
CA GLY A 179 19.30 -6.70 18.47
C GLY A 179 19.83 -6.44 17.07
N VAL A 180 19.01 -6.57 16.02
CA VAL A 180 19.40 -6.25 14.64
C VAL A 180 19.33 -4.74 14.42
N ARG A 181 20.33 -4.15 13.74
CA ARG A 181 20.26 -2.75 13.32
C ARG A 181 19.36 -2.65 12.09
N VAL A 182 18.20 -2.04 12.25
CA VAL A 182 17.24 -1.86 11.14
C VAL A 182 17.29 -0.45 10.59
N ILE A 183 17.30 -0.34 9.26
CA ILE A 183 17.11 0.91 8.53
C ILE A 183 15.87 0.78 7.66
N MET A 184 14.95 1.73 7.77
CA MET A 184 13.75 1.79 6.93
C MET A 184 14.00 2.74 5.76
N THR A 185 13.60 2.38 4.54
CA THR A 185 13.60 3.35 3.42
C THR A 185 12.54 4.43 3.63
N ARG A 186 11.40 4.08 4.27
CA ARG A 186 10.36 5.01 4.71
C ARG A 186 9.64 4.49 5.94
N THR A 187 9.16 5.42 6.76
CA THR A 187 8.34 5.15 7.96
C THR A 187 6.93 5.74 7.86
N THR A 188 6.65 6.53 6.82
CA THR A 188 5.37 7.20 6.58
C THR A 188 4.89 6.92 5.15
N GLN A 189 3.65 7.36 4.85
CA GLN A 189 3.07 7.26 3.51
C GLN A 189 3.48 8.45 2.62
N GLU A 190 3.58 9.65 3.20
CA GLU A 190 3.90 10.89 2.49
C GLU A 190 5.43 11.03 2.32
N VAL A 191 5.96 10.37 1.30
CA VAL A 191 7.34 10.49 0.83
C VAL A 191 7.34 10.57 -0.69
N ASP A 192 8.43 11.08 -1.27
CA ASP A 192 8.73 10.92 -2.69
C ASP A 192 10.10 10.27 -2.85
N LEU A 193 10.12 8.94 -2.95
CA LEU A 193 11.34 8.13 -2.88
C LEU A 193 11.45 7.18 -4.09
N PRO A 194 12.26 7.51 -5.12
CA PRO A 194 12.48 6.69 -6.31
C PRO A 194 13.06 5.30 -6.00
N ASN A 195 12.93 4.32 -6.92
CA ASN A 195 13.51 2.99 -6.66
C ASN A 195 15.04 3.03 -6.60
N SER A 196 15.67 3.86 -7.44
CA SER A 196 17.12 4.05 -7.42
C SER A 196 17.62 4.52 -6.05
N GLU A 197 16.90 5.44 -5.42
CA GLU A 197 17.23 5.93 -4.08
C GLU A 197 17.01 4.88 -2.99
N ARG A 198 15.94 4.07 -3.08
CA ARG A 198 15.71 2.94 -2.16
C ARG A 198 16.86 1.94 -2.18
N ALA A 199 17.37 1.61 -3.38
CA ALA A 199 18.54 0.75 -3.54
C ALA A 199 19.81 1.42 -3.01
N ARG A 200 19.98 2.73 -3.27
CA ARG A 200 21.12 3.51 -2.76
C ARG A 200 21.20 3.52 -1.24
N ILE A 201 20.08 3.69 -0.53
CA ILE A 201 20.01 3.60 0.93
C ILE A 201 20.57 2.26 1.43
N ALA A 202 20.23 1.16 0.76
CA ALA A 202 20.72 -0.17 1.16
C ALA A 202 22.23 -0.33 0.92
N ASN A 203 22.73 0.15 -0.22
CA ASN A 203 24.13 0.09 -0.58
C ASN A 203 25.00 0.97 0.34
N GLU A 204 24.59 2.21 0.61
CA GLU A 204 25.29 3.14 1.50
C GLU A 204 25.31 2.64 2.95
N ALA A 205 24.24 1.98 3.39
CA ALA A 205 24.16 1.35 4.70
C ALA A 205 25.06 0.13 4.86
N LYS A 206 25.62 -0.40 3.76
CA LYS A 206 26.32 -1.70 3.69
C LYS A 206 25.46 -2.80 4.31
N ALA A 207 24.20 -2.88 3.88
CA ALA A 207 23.24 -3.82 4.45
C ALA A 207 23.71 -5.27 4.26
N ASP A 208 23.64 -6.08 5.32
CA ASP A 208 23.80 -7.52 5.24
C ASP A 208 22.59 -8.16 4.52
N LEU A 209 21.42 -7.52 4.60
CA LEU A 209 20.20 -7.95 3.92
C LEU A 209 19.32 -6.76 3.57
N PHE A 210 18.81 -6.73 2.33
CA PHE A 210 17.81 -5.77 1.89
C PHE A 210 16.48 -6.49 1.59
N ILE A 211 15.44 -6.19 2.38
CA ILE A 211 14.11 -6.81 2.26
C ILE A 211 13.13 -5.79 1.68
N ARG A 212 12.63 -6.04 0.47
CA ARG A 212 11.55 -5.25 -0.14
C ARG A 212 10.22 -5.97 0.04
N ILE A 213 9.23 -5.28 0.60
CA ILE A 213 7.90 -5.84 0.89
C ILE A 213 6.91 -5.30 -0.12
N HIS A 214 6.23 -6.22 -0.81
CA HIS A 214 5.16 -5.95 -1.76
C HIS A 214 3.97 -6.88 -1.53
N ALA A 215 2.80 -6.47 -2.02
CA ALA A 215 1.60 -7.30 -2.03
C ALA A 215 1.01 -7.27 -3.45
N ASP A 216 1.36 -8.31 -4.22
CA ASP A 216 1.00 -8.43 -5.63
C ASP A 216 -0.52 -8.47 -5.87
N GLY A 217 -0.95 -8.10 -7.07
CA GLY A 217 -2.34 -8.04 -7.47
C GLY A 217 -2.59 -8.79 -8.77
N SER A 218 -3.69 -9.55 -8.82
CA SER A 218 -4.14 -10.23 -10.04
C SER A 218 -5.64 -10.04 -10.24
N THR A 219 -6.05 -9.97 -11.51
CA THR A 219 -7.45 -10.02 -11.92
C THR A 219 -8.00 -11.45 -11.92
N ASP A 220 -7.13 -12.46 -11.94
CA ASP A 220 -7.52 -13.86 -11.81
C ASP A 220 -7.66 -14.22 -10.32
N PRO A 221 -8.89 -14.53 -9.82
CA PRO A 221 -9.11 -14.88 -8.42
C PRO A 221 -8.46 -16.20 -8.00
N ALA A 222 -8.02 -17.05 -8.94
CA ALA A 222 -7.29 -18.27 -8.64
C ALA A 222 -5.81 -18.00 -8.28
N VAL A 223 -5.28 -16.84 -8.66
CA VAL A 223 -3.92 -16.43 -8.32
C VAL A 223 -3.86 -15.97 -6.87
N ARG A 224 -3.29 -16.82 -6.03
CA ARG A 224 -3.08 -16.57 -4.59
C ARG A 224 -1.83 -17.29 -4.09
N GLY A 225 -1.23 -16.76 -3.03
CA GLY A 225 -0.04 -17.34 -2.42
C GLY A 225 1.09 -16.32 -2.30
N ILE A 226 2.26 -16.82 -1.86
CA ILE A 226 3.47 -16.02 -1.65
C ILE A 226 4.53 -16.50 -2.64
N HIS A 227 5.20 -15.56 -3.29
CA HIS A 227 6.48 -15.80 -3.97
C HIS A 227 7.53 -14.84 -3.44
N THR A 228 8.80 -15.18 -3.60
CA THR A 228 9.92 -14.31 -3.25
C THR A 228 10.74 -14.02 -4.50
N LEU A 229 11.00 -12.73 -4.75
CA LEU A 229 11.89 -12.29 -5.82
C LEU A 229 13.31 -12.10 -5.28
N TYR A 230 14.30 -12.43 -6.10
CA TYR A 230 15.72 -12.20 -5.80
C TYR A 230 16.45 -11.72 -7.07
N PRO A 231 17.57 -10.99 -6.93
CA PRO A 231 18.28 -10.50 -8.10
C PRO A 231 18.80 -11.65 -8.97
N ALA A 232 18.61 -11.52 -10.28
CA ALA A 232 19.33 -12.33 -11.25
C ALA A 232 20.84 -12.07 -11.14
N SER A 233 21.67 -13.03 -11.52
CA SER A 233 23.12 -12.84 -11.60
C SER A 233 23.47 -12.08 -12.88
N ILE A 234 23.85 -10.80 -12.74
CA ILE A 234 24.24 -9.94 -13.86
C ILE A 234 25.70 -9.52 -13.63
N PRO A 235 26.63 -9.89 -14.54
CA PRO A 235 28.06 -9.59 -14.39
C PRO A 235 28.36 -8.10 -14.14
N GLY A 236 29.08 -7.79 -13.07
CA GLY A 236 29.46 -6.44 -12.66
C GLY A 236 28.34 -5.61 -12.02
N TRP A 237 27.19 -6.21 -11.72
CA TRP A 237 26.04 -5.52 -11.15
C TRP A 237 25.47 -6.21 -9.91
N THR A 238 25.23 -7.51 -10.00
CA THR A 238 24.56 -8.30 -8.96
C THR A 238 25.15 -9.71 -8.83
N ASP A 239 26.17 -10.04 -9.62
CA ASP A 239 26.86 -11.33 -9.60
C ASP A 239 27.57 -11.60 -8.27
N ASP A 240 28.01 -10.56 -7.58
CA ASP A 240 28.58 -10.62 -6.23
C ASP A 240 27.56 -10.97 -5.13
N ILE A 241 26.28 -10.62 -5.31
CA ILE A 241 25.22 -10.84 -4.32
C ILE A 241 24.21 -11.93 -4.69
N ALA A 242 24.15 -12.38 -5.95
CA ALA A 242 23.05 -13.21 -6.46
C ALA A 242 22.94 -14.55 -5.73
N ALA A 243 24.07 -15.22 -5.46
CA ALA A 243 24.07 -16.51 -4.76
C ALA A 243 23.55 -16.38 -3.31
N ALA A 244 24.12 -15.45 -2.53
CA ALA A 244 23.69 -15.18 -1.16
C ALA A 244 22.23 -14.71 -1.10
N SER A 245 21.80 -13.89 -2.07
CA SER A 245 20.41 -13.43 -2.17
C SER A 245 19.44 -14.57 -2.44
N LYS A 246 19.83 -15.54 -3.28
CA LYS A 246 19.03 -16.75 -3.53
C LYS A 246 18.90 -17.60 -2.27
N GLU A 247 19.97 -17.80 -1.51
CA GLU A 247 19.93 -18.52 -0.24
C GLU A 247 18.99 -17.84 0.77
N ALA A 248 19.09 -16.51 0.91
CA ALA A 248 18.18 -15.74 1.75
C ALA A 248 16.72 -15.88 1.28
N ALA A 249 16.47 -15.82 -0.04
CA ALA A 249 15.14 -15.97 -0.61
C ALA A 249 14.54 -17.35 -0.34
N VAL A 250 15.34 -18.44 -0.42
CA VAL A 250 14.90 -19.80 -0.05
C VAL A 250 14.44 -19.85 1.40
N ILE A 251 15.20 -19.26 2.32
CA ILE A 251 14.87 -19.24 3.75
C ILE A 251 13.59 -18.44 3.98
N VAL A 252 13.51 -17.22 3.44
CA VAL A 252 12.33 -16.35 3.59
C VAL A 252 11.08 -17.02 3.04
N GLN A 253 11.14 -17.58 1.83
CA GLN A 253 10.02 -18.29 1.22
C GLN A 253 9.57 -19.46 2.11
N ARG A 254 10.50 -20.33 2.51
CA ARG A 254 10.19 -21.50 3.35
C ARG A 254 9.52 -21.11 4.67
N GLU A 255 10.09 -20.16 5.40
CA GLU A 255 9.56 -19.75 6.70
C GLU A 255 8.23 -19.01 6.57
N LEU A 256 8.03 -18.20 5.52
CA LEU A 256 6.73 -17.55 5.27
C LEU A 256 5.64 -18.57 4.98
N ILE A 257 5.90 -19.56 4.13
CA ILE A 257 4.92 -20.62 3.82
C ILE A 257 4.61 -21.44 5.07
N LYS A 258 5.63 -21.84 5.83
CA LYS A 258 5.46 -22.57 7.09
C LYS A 258 4.63 -21.79 8.12
N ALA A 259 4.89 -20.49 8.28
CA ALA A 259 4.21 -19.66 9.27
C ALA A 259 2.78 -19.29 8.87
N THR A 260 2.49 -19.16 7.58
CA THR A 260 1.20 -18.64 7.10
C THR A 260 0.25 -19.70 6.55
N GLY A 261 0.78 -20.86 6.13
CA GLY A 261 0.03 -21.85 5.37
C GLY A 261 -0.42 -21.36 3.99
N ALA A 262 0.12 -20.23 3.51
CA ALA A 262 -0.20 -19.71 2.19
C ALA A 262 0.26 -20.69 1.09
N ARG A 263 -0.38 -20.61 -0.08
CA ARG A 263 0.07 -21.37 -1.25
C ARG A 263 1.48 -20.93 -1.62
N ASP A 264 2.38 -21.89 -1.76
CA ASP A 264 3.73 -21.66 -2.24
C ASP A 264 3.71 -21.40 -3.75
N ARG A 265 4.18 -20.23 -4.18
CA ARG A 265 4.35 -19.87 -5.60
C ARG A 265 5.84 -19.85 -6.02
N GLY A 266 6.73 -20.28 -5.14
CA GLY A 266 8.16 -20.44 -5.40
C GLY A 266 8.95 -19.14 -5.42
N LEU A 267 10.17 -19.24 -5.96
CA LEU A 267 11.07 -18.12 -6.18
C LEU A 267 11.01 -17.71 -7.65
N ASN A 268 11.01 -16.40 -7.93
CA ASN A 268 11.04 -15.87 -9.30
C ASN A 268 12.10 -14.80 -9.50
#